data_AF-A0A1B9DA78-F1
#
_entry.id   AF-A0A1B9DA78-F1
#
_cell.length_a   1.000
_cell.length_b   1.000
_cell.length_c   1.000
_cell.angle_alpha   90.00
_cell.angle_beta   90.00
_cell.angle_gamma   90.00
#
_symmetry.space_group_name_H-M   'P 1'
#
loop_
_entity.id
_entity.type
_entity.pdbx_description
1 polymer ?
#
loop_
_entity_poly.entity_id
_entity_poly.type
_entity_poly.pdbx_seq_one_letter_code
_entity_poly.pdbx_strand_id
1 'polypeptide(L)'
;MGELVELPSADLAIRALHAEIERLASRAAASYILRAPLGVQNNGIGDEMLMFYDDDQIKVFTCNGSVFISGIEHFGYWPDWFCLPNEQARLVAQALLSAAGHVSVAETEPEDPE
;
A
#
# COMPACT_ATOMS: atom_id res chain seq x y z
N MET A 1 -29.85 40.82 -25.93
CA MET A 1 -29.13 40.69 -24.64
C MET A 1 -28.47 39.33 -24.65
N GLY A 2 -27.14 39.27 -24.68
CA GLY A 2 -26.40 38.02 -24.66
C GLY A 2 -26.23 37.54 -23.22
N GLU A 3 -26.48 36.26 -22.99
CA GLU A 3 -26.31 35.60 -21.69
C GLU A 3 -24.82 35.36 -21.44
N LEU A 4 -24.29 35.94 -20.35
CA LEU A 4 -22.91 35.73 -19.91
C LEU A 4 -22.82 34.36 -19.23
N VAL A 5 -22.25 33.38 -19.93
CA VAL A 5 -21.93 32.07 -19.36
C VAL A 5 -20.59 32.20 -18.64
N GLU A 6 -20.61 32.14 -17.31
CA GLU A 6 -19.37 32.02 -16.52
C GLU A 6 -18.69 30.70 -16.87
N LEU A 7 -17.48 30.79 -17.41
CA LEU A 7 -16.63 29.61 -17.62
C LEU A 7 -16.23 29.05 -16.25
N PRO A 8 -16.15 27.72 -16.09
CA PRO A 8 -15.71 27.12 -14.84
C PRO A 8 -14.37 27.75 -14.44
N SER A 9 -14.30 28.27 -13.21
CA SER A 9 -13.12 29.00 -12.77
C SER A 9 -11.89 28.10 -12.91
N ALA A 10 -10.76 28.69 -13.32
CA ALA A 10 -9.52 27.95 -13.50
C ALA A 10 -9.17 27.10 -12.26
N ASP A 11 -9.57 27.56 -11.06
CA ASP A 11 -9.41 26.85 -9.81
C ASP A 11 -10.14 25.51 -9.76
N LEU A 12 -11.35 25.40 -10.34
CA LEU A 12 -12.09 24.15 -10.40
C LEU A 12 -11.36 23.13 -11.30
N ALA A 13 -10.87 23.60 -12.44
CA ALA A 13 -10.11 22.77 -13.36
C ALA A 13 -8.77 22.30 -12.74
N ILE A 14 -8.08 23.17 -12.02
CA ILE A 14 -6.83 22.85 -11.31
C ILE A 14 -7.08 21.82 -10.20
N ARG A 15 -8.15 21.98 -9.40
CA ARG A 15 -8.50 21.01 -8.35
C ARG A 15 -8.86 19.64 -8.93
N ALA A 16 -9.62 19.60 -10.01
CA ALA A 16 -9.97 18.36 -10.69
C ALA A 16 -8.73 17.65 -11.26
N LEU A 17 -7.80 18.41 -11.86
CA LEU A 17 -6.54 17.88 -12.35
C LEU A 17 -5.67 17.32 -11.21
N HIS A 18 -5.58 18.04 -10.09
CA HIS A 18 -4.80 17.60 -8.93
C HIS A 18 -5.34 16.28 -8.35
N ALA A 19 -6.65 16.16 -8.19
CA ALA A 19 -7.30 14.94 -7.73
C ALA A 19 -7.04 13.75 -8.67
N GLU A 20 -7.05 13.99 -9.99
CA GLU A 20 -6.77 12.94 -10.97
C GLU A 20 -5.30 12.51 -10.95
N ILE A 21 -4.37 13.45 -10.74
CA ILE A 21 -2.95 13.14 -10.54
C ILE A 21 -2.75 12.28 -9.29
N GLU A 22 -3.35 12.64 -8.16
CA GLU A 22 -3.25 11.84 -6.94
C GLU A 22 -3.85 10.44 -7.10
N ARG A 23 -4.99 10.33 -7.79
CA ARG A 23 -5.61 9.03 -8.12
C ARG A 23 -4.70 8.18 -9.01
N LEU A 24 -4.09 8.78 -10.03
CA LEU A 24 -3.16 8.09 -10.92
C LEU A 24 -1.87 7.70 -10.20
N ALA A 25 -1.32 8.56 -9.35
CA ALA A 25 -0.15 8.29 -8.53
C ALA A 25 -0.42 7.13 -7.54
N SER A 26 -1.59 7.13 -6.90
CA SER A 26 -2.02 6.06 -5.99
C SER A 26 -2.18 4.73 -6.71
N ARG A 27 -2.78 4.74 -7.92
CA ARG A 27 -2.88 3.54 -8.77
C ARG A 27 -1.53 3.07 -9.29
N ALA A 28 -0.63 4.00 -9.63
CA ALA A 28 0.73 3.68 -10.06
C ALA A 28 1.52 3.06 -8.92
N ALA A 29 1.50 3.65 -7.72
CA ALA A 29 2.12 3.11 -6.50
C ALA A 29 1.55 1.73 -6.14
N ALA A 30 0.23 1.55 -6.20
CA ALA A 30 -0.41 0.25 -5.99
C ALA A 30 -0.03 -0.78 -7.07
N SER A 31 0.26 -0.34 -8.29
CA SER A 31 0.79 -1.22 -9.36
C SER A 31 2.30 -1.45 -9.27
N TYR A 32 3.01 -0.63 -8.48
CA TYR A 32 4.43 -0.71 -8.18
C TYR A 32 4.73 -1.67 -7.03
N ILE A 33 3.69 -2.25 -6.42
CA ILE A 33 3.80 -3.46 -5.59
C ILE A 33 4.15 -4.62 -6.54
N LEU A 34 5.43 -4.63 -6.92
CA LEU A 34 6.24 -5.66 -7.56
C LEU A 34 5.44 -6.77 -8.26
N ARG A 35 5.15 -6.55 -9.54
CA ARG A 35 4.65 -7.62 -10.42
C ARG A 35 5.68 -8.73 -10.65
N ALA A 36 6.95 -8.46 -10.37
CA ALA A 36 8.05 -9.40 -10.45
C ALA A 36 8.64 -9.61 -9.06
N PRO A 37 8.95 -10.86 -8.67
CA PRO A 37 9.62 -11.12 -7.41
C PRO A 37 11.01 -10.48 -7.38
N LEU A 38 11.41 -9.98 -6.22
CA LEU A 38 12.76 -9.50 -5.90
C LEU A 38 13.81 -10.60 -6.07
N GLY A 39 13.41 -11.86 -5.85
CA GLY A 39 14.27 -13.01 -6.02
C GLY A 39 13.54 -14.32 -5.73
N VAL A 40 14.23 -15.42 -6.00
CA VAL A 40 13.78 -16.78 -5.71
C VAL A 40 14.68 -17.36 -4.64
N GLN A 41 14.10 -17.93 -3.59
CA GLN A 41 14.81 -18.67 -2.54
C GLN A 41 14.26 -20.09 -2.45
N ASN A 42 15.06 -21.03 -1.96
CA ASN A 42 14.58 -22.38 -1.64
C ASN A 42 14.24 -22.44 -0.15
N ASN A 43 13.08 -22.98 0.21
CA ASN A 43 12.66 -23.10 1.60
C ASN A 43 13.38 -24.22 2.39
N GLY A 44 14.30 -24.95 1.75
CA GLY A 44 15.02 -26.08 2.34
C GLY A 44 14.25 -27.39 2.34
N ILE A 45 12.98 -27.38 1.91
CA ILE A 45 12.09 -28.55 1.82
C ILE A 45 11.76 -28.88 0.34
N GLY A 46 12.29 -28.10 -0.60
CA GLY A 46 12.21 -28.35 -2.03
C GLY A 46 11.27 -27.41 -2.80
N ASP A 47 10.56 -26.50 -2.11
CA ASP A 47 9.70 -25.54 -2.79
C ASP A 47 10.41 -24.20 -2.99
N GLU A 48 10.14 -23.58 -4.14
CA GLU A 48 10.59 -22.23 -4.45
C GLU A 48 9.71 -21.20 -3.75
N MET A 49 10.37 -20.29 -3.03
CA MET A 49 9.78 -19.10 -2.44
C MET A 49 10.11 -17.89 -3.31
N LEU A 50 9.08 -17.19 -3.77
CA LEU A 50 9.22 -15.95 -4.52
C LEU A 50 9.12 -14.77 -3.56
N MET A 51 10.20 -14.01 -3.39
CA MET A 51 10.23 -12.86 -2.49
C MET A 51 9.65 -11.64 -3.19
N PHE A 52 8.71 -10.93 -2.58
CA PHE A 52 8.06 -9.74 -3.13
C PHE A 52 8.30 -8.48 -2.32
N TYR A 53 8.69 -8.60 -1.05
CA TYR A 53 9.06 -7.46 -0.21
C TYR A 53 10.07 -7.91 0.83
N ASP A 54 11.15 -7.15 0.98
CA ASP A 54 12.25 -7.46 1.90
C ASP A 54 12.69 -6.18 2.60
N ASP A 55 12.14 -5.95 3.80
CA ASP A 55 12.47 -4.86 4.70
C ASP A 55 12.93 -5.41 6.06
N ASP A 56 13.66 -4.59 6.82
CA ASP A 56 14.23 -4.96 8.13
C ASP A 56 13.15 -5.26 9.20
N GLN A 57 11.88 -4.90 8.96
CA GLN A 57 10.78 -5.18 9.87
C GLN A 57 9.78 -6.19 9.31
N ILE A 58 9.59 -6.20 7.98
CA ILE A 58 8.56 -7.00 7.32
C ILE A 58 9.13 -7.67 6.06
N LYS A 59 8.82 -8.95 5.90
CA LYS A 59 9.08 -9.68 4.65
C LYS A 59 7.77 -10.25 4.08
N VAL A 60 7.65 -10.27 2.75
CA VAL A 60 6.51 -10.86 2.03
C VAL A 60 7.01 -11.76 0.91
N PHE A 61 6.56 -13.02 0.90
CA PHE A 61 6.91 -13.99 -0.12
C PHE A 61 5.75 -14.93 -0.45
N THR A 62 5.82 -15.64 -1.56
CA THR A 62 4.84 -16.65 -1.95
C THR A 62 5.46 -18.03 -2.09
N CYS A 63 4.73 -19.05 -1.66
CA CYS A 63 5.09 -20.46 -1.75
C CYS A 63 3.80 -21.29 -1.75
N ASN A 64 3.71 -22.35 -2.56
CA ASN A 64 2.58 -23.29 -2.57
C ASN A 64 1.18 -22.63 -2.66
N GLY A 65 1.06 -21.59 -3.48
CA GLY A 65 -0.22 -20.90 -3.71
C GLY A 65 -0.71 -20.03 -2.55
N SER A 66 0.12 -19.81 -1.54
CA SER A 66 -0.16 -18.93 -0.41
C SER A 66 0.83 -17.77 -0.32
N VAL A 67 0.42 -16.70 0.35
CA VAL A 67 1.25 -15.53 0.68
C VAL A 67 1.65 -15.62 2.14
N PHE A 68 2.94 -15.46 2.42
CA PHE A 68 3.49 -15.43 3.76
C PHE A 68 3.90 -14.00 4.10
N ILE A 69 3.52 -13.55 5.30
CA ILE A 69 3.93 -12.27 5.86
C ILE A 69 4.66 -12.56 7.16
N SER A 70 5.87 -12.02 7.29
CA SER A 70 6.74 -12.22 8.44
C SER A 70 7.06 -10.85 9.05
N GLY A 71 6.85 -10.72 10.36
CA GLY A 71 7.57 -9.73 11.17
C GLY A 71 8.97 -10.27 11.51
N ILE A 72 9.98 -9.42 11.67
CA ILE A 72 11.32 -9.88 12.09
C ILE A 72 11.52 -9.64 13.59
N GLU A 73 11.22 -10.63 14.44
CA GLU A 73 11.92 -10.69 15.74
C GLU A 73 13.34 -11.23 15.51
N HIS A 74 14.31 -10.34 15.67
CA HIS A 74 15.73 -10.65 15.59
C HIS A 74 16.14 -11.56 16.75
N PHE A 75 16.22 -12.89 16.63
CA PHE A 75 17.04 -13.77 17.52
C PHE A 75 17.19 -15.22 17.00
N GLY A 76 17.35 -15.43 15.68
CA GLY A 76 17.73 -16.74 15.13
C GLY A 76 16.67 -17.86 15.27
N TYR A 77 15.47 -17.52 15.74
CA TYR A 77 14.29 -18.39 15.69
C TYR A 77 13.46 -18.04 14.45
N TRP A 78 12.86 -19.06 13.84
CA TRP A 78 11.97 -18.88 12.69
C TRP A 78 10.92 -17.81 13.03
N PRO A 79 10.78 -16.74 12.23
CA PRO A 79 9.90 -15.64 12.59
C PRO A 79 8.45 -16.10 12.66
N ASP A 80 7.61 -15.35 13.39
CA ASP A 80 6.17 -15.55 13.41
C ASP A 80 5.60 -15.28 12.01
N TRP A 81 5.51 -16.34 11.20
CA TRP A 81 4.97 -16.27 9.85
C TRP A 81 3.48 -16.52 9.89
N PHE A 82 2.74 -15.57 9.33
CA PHE A 82 1.34 -15.79 9.05
C PHE A 82 1.16 -16.13 7.58
N CYS A 83 0.51 -17.27 7.32
CA CYS A 83 0.18 -17.73 5.98
C CYS A 83 -1.26 -17.32 5.64
N LEU A 84 -1.41 -16.61 4.54
CA LEU A 84 -2.70 -16.19 4.00
C LEU A 84 -2.95 -16.87 2.65
N PRO A 85 -4.15 -17.42 2.42
CA PRO A 85 -4.63 -17.68 1.08
C PRO A 85 -4.59 -16.40 0.24
N ASN A 86 -4.32 -16.53 -1.06
CA ASN A 86 -4.24 -15.38 -1.98
C ASN A 86 -5.47 -14.46 -1.93
N GLU A 87 -6.66 -15.01 -1.70
CA GLU A 87 -7.89 -14.22 -1.55
C GLU A 87 -7.87 -13.34 -0.30
N GLN A 88 -7.50 -13.89 0.85
CA GLN A 88 -7.40 -13.13 2.10
C GLN A 88 -6.29 -12.08 2.03
N ALA A 89 -5.15 -12.40 1.39
CA ALA A 89 -4.08 -11.44 1.16
C ALA A 89 -4.57 -10.24 0.32
N ARG A 90 -5.42 -10.46 -0.70
CA ARG A 90 -6.03 -9.36 -1.47
C ARG A 90 -6.94 -8.49 -0.61
N LEU A 91 -7.74 -9.11 0.26
CA LEU A 91 -8.63 -8.37 1.17
C LEU A 91 -7.83 -7.51 2.15
N VAL A 92 -6.77 -8.06 2.76
CA VAL A 92 -5.87 -7.32 3.64
C VAL A 92 -5.20 -6.16 2.90
N ALA A 93 -4.67 -6.40 1.69
CA ALA A 93 -4.06 -5.35 0.89
C ALA A 93 -5.06 -4.23 0.54
N GLN A 94 -6.30 -4.58 0.19
CA GLN A 94 -7.37 -3.61 -0.06
C GLN A 94 -7.73 -2.81 1.20
N ALA A 95 -7.79 -3.46 2.37
CA ALA A 95 -8.06 -2.80 3.64
C ALA A 95 -6.94 -1.82 4.02
N LEU A 96 -5.67 -2.23 3.88
CA LEU A 96 -4.51 -1.36 4.11
C LEU A 96 -4.50 -0.15 3.16
N LEU A 97 -4.79 -0.36 1.88
CA LEU A 97 -4.87 0.72 0.90
C LEU A 97 -6.02 1.69 1.22
N SER A 98 -7.19 1.16 1.60
CA SER A 98 -8.32 1.98 2.05
C SER A 98 -7.95 2.82 3.28
N ALA A 99 -7.30 2.20 4.27
CA ALA A 99 -6.84 2.89 5.47
C ALA A 99 -5.81 3.98 5.17
N ALA A 100 -4.85 3.72 4.27
CA ALA A 100 -3.84 4.71 3.87
C ALA A 100 -4.44 5.96 3.18
N GLY A 101 -5.60 5.81 2.52
CA GLY A 101 -6.36 6.93 1.95
C GLY A 101 -7.11 7.77 2.98
N HIS A 102 -7.20 7.32 4.23
CA HIS A 102 -7.82 8.05 5.33
C HIS A 102 -6.71 8.62 6.23
N VAL A 103 -6.30 9.85 5.97
CA VAL A 103 -5.44 10.60 6.90
C VAL A 103 -6.35 11.23 7.95
N SER A 104 -6.22 10.79 9.20
CA SER A 104 -6.78 11.51 10.34
C SER A 104 -6.08 12.87 10.44
N VAL A 105 -6.80 13.95 10.16
CA VAL A 105 -6.34 15.29 10.56
C VAL A 105 -6.53 15.34 12.06
N ALA A 106 -5.46 15.07 12.82
CA ALA A 106 -5.46 15.37 14.23
C ALA A 106 -5.70 16.89 14.36
N GLU A 107 -6.87 17.28 14.85
CA GLU A 107 -7.13 18.64 15.30
C GLU A 107 -6.07 18.94 16.36
N THR A 108 -5.10 19.78 15.99
CA THR A 108 -4.13 20.32 16.92
C THR A 108 -4.91 21.34 17.74
N GLU A 109 -5.34 20.95 18.95
CA GLU A 109 -5.87 21.91 19.92
C GLU A 109 -4.81 23.00 20.12
N PRO A 110 -5.17 24.29 20.03
CA PRO A 110 -4.22 25.36 20.26
C PRO A 110 -3.76 25.32 21.71
N GLU A 111 -2.45 25.21 21.93
CA GLU A 111 -1.84 25.44 23.25
C GLU A 111 -2.19 26.86 23.71
N ASP A 112 -2.89 26.94 24.84
CA ASP A 112 -3.18 28.20 25.54
C ASP A 112 -1.85 28.80 26.02
N PRO A 113 -1.49 30.03 25.62
CA PRO A 113 -0.29 30.67 26.13
C PRO A 113 -0.55 31.22 27.55
N GLU A 114 0.18 30.70 28.54
CA GLU A 114 0.30 31.31 29.88
C GLU A 114 1.05 32.66 29.85
#